data_AF-A0A942A6V2-F1
#
_entry.id   AF-A0A942A6V2-F1
#
_cell.length_a   1.000
_cell.length_b   1.000
_cell.length_c   1.000
_cell.angle_alpha   90.00
_cell.angle_beta   90.00
_cell.angle_gamma   90.00
#
_symmetry.space_group_name_H-M   'P 1'
#
loop_
_entity.id
_entity.type
_entity.pdbx_description
1 polymer ?
#
loop_
_entity_poly.entity_id
_entity_poly.type
_entity_poly.pdbx_seq_one_letter_code
_entity_poly.pdbx_strand_id
1 'polypeptide(L)' 'MLKQEFIKQYLFPAQKAGECFGINPVVILAQSAIETGWGESTLAKEHNNFFGITA' A
#
# COMPACT_ATOMS: atom_id res chain seq x y z
N MET A 1 -8.40 -10.05 3.30
CA MET A 1 -6.97 -10.37 3.15
C MET A 1 -6.39 -10.54 4.54
N LEU A 2 -5.54 -11.53 4.76
CA LEU A 2 -4.79 -11.62 6.02
C LEU A 2 -3.68 -10.56 6.05
N LYS A 3 -3.39 -9.99 7.22
CA LYS A 3 -2.37 -8.92 7.36
C LYS A 3 -1.00 -9.30 6.80
N GLN A 4 -0.60 -10.57 6.99
CA GLN A 4 0.66 -11.09 6.45
C GLN A 4 0.66 -11.22 4.92
N GLU A 5 -0.49 -11.51 4.31
CA GLU A 5 -0.62 -11.57 2.85
C GLU A 5 -0.46 -10.17 2.25
N PHE A 6 -1.08 -9.16 2.88
CA PHE A 6 -0.92 -7.75 2.47
C PHE A 6 0.55 -7.34 2.48
N ILE A 7 1.25 -7.62 3.58
CA ILE A 7 2.67 -7.29 3.72
C ILE A 7 3.48 -8.00 2.63
N LYS A 8 3.28 -9.30 2.43
CA LYS A 8 4.01 -10.07 1.40
C LYS A 8 3.75 -9.53 -0.02
N GLN A 9 2.52 -9.16 -0.32
CA GLN A 9 2.12 -8.67 -1.64
C GLN A 9 2.67 -7.27 -1.93
N TYR A 10 2.61 -6.36 -0.96
CA TYR A 10 2.90 -4.94 -1.18
C TYR A 10 4.27 -4.46 -0.69
N LEU A 11 5.07 -5.32 -0.04
CA LEU A 11 6.43 -4.97 0.37
C LEU A 11 7.33 -4.59 -0.81
N PHE A 12 7.31 -5.37 -1.89
CA PHE A 12 8.16 -5.09 -3.06
C PHE A 12 7.78 -3.75 -3.75
N PRO A 13 6.50 -3.46 -4.06
CA PRO A 13 6.10 -2.13 -4.53
C PRO A 13 6.51 -0.98 -3.60
N ALA A 14 6.34 -1.15 -2.28
CA ALA A 14 6.75 -0.14 -1.31
C ALA A 14 8.27 0.09 -1.30
N GLN A 15 9.07 -0.97 -1.46
CA GLN A 15 10.53 -0.87 -1.62
C GLN A 15 10.92 -0.10 -2.89
N LYS A 16 10.28 -0.40 -4.02
CA LYS A 16 10.53 0.31 -5.29
C LYS A 16 10.17 1.80 -5.19
N ALA A 17 9.04 2.12 -4.56
CA ALA A 17 8.67 3.52 -4.31
C ALA A 17 9.65 4.21 -3.36
N GLY A 18 10.06 3.53 -2.28
CA GLY A 18 11.04 4.06 -1.33
C GLY A 18 12.39 4.35 -1.97
N GLU A 19 12.89 3.44 -2.82
CA GLU A 19 14.12 3.63 -3.61
C GLU A 19 14.01 4.81 -4.57
N CYS A 20 12.87 4.94 -5.28
CA CYS A 20 12.68 5.99 -6.27
C CYS A 20 12.55 7.40 -5.66
N PHE A 21 11.93 7.50 -4.49
CA PHE A 21 11.55 8.79 -3.90
C PHE A 21 12.28 9.13 -2.60
N GLY A 22 13.17 8.26 -2.12
CA GLY A 22 13.91 8.48 -0.86
C GLY A 22 13.03 8.40 0.40
N ILE A 23 11.93 7.64 0.34
CA ILE A 23 10.96 7.50 1.43
C ILE A 23 11.14 6.12 2.09
N ASN A 24 10.99 6.04 3.41
CA ASN A 24 11.09 4.76 4.10
C ASN A 24 9.99 3.78 3.62
N PRO A 25 10.35 2.63 3.03
CA PRO A 25 9.38 1.70 2.45
C PRO A 25 8.47 1.05 3.49
N VAL A 26 8.92 0.90 4.74
CA VAL A 26 8.07 0.41 5.84
C VAL A 26 6.96 1.39 6.15
N VAL A 27 7.23 2.70 6.08
CA VAL A 27 6.22 3.75 6.28
C VAL A 27 5.21 3.75 5.14
N ILE A 28 5.65 3.65 3.89
CA ILE A 28 4.75 3.56 2.72
C ILE A 28 3.81 2.37 2.87
N LEU A 29 4.35 1.20 3.21
CA LEU A 29 3.57 -0.04 3.39
C LEU A 29 2.59 0.06 4.56
N ALA A 30 3.03 0.64 5.68
CA ALA A 30 2.18 0.81 6.86
C ALA A 30 1.03 1.79 6.58
N GLN A 31 1.30 2.91 5.91
CA GLN A 31 0.27 3.88 5.55
C GLN A 31 -0.73 3.28 4.56
N SER A 32 -0.26 2.60 3.51
CA SER A 32 -1.18 1.96 2.56
C SER A 32 -2.04 0.88 3.23
N ALA A 33 -1.51 0.14 4.20
CA ALA A 33 -2.30 -0.81 4.99
C ALA A 33 -3.41 -0.12 5.80
N ILE A 34 -3.14 1.05 6.39
CA ILE A 34 -4.13 1.80 7.18
C ILE A 34 -5.21 2.37 6.27
N GLU A 35 -4.81 3.11 5.22
CA GLU A 35 -5.74 3.82 4.32
C GLU A 35 -6.67 2.87 3.58
N THR A 36 -6.19 1.68 3.23
CA THR A 36 -6.99 0.68 2.50
C THR A 36 -7.74 -0.29 3.41
N GLY A 37 -7.54 -0.24 4.73
CA GLY A 37 -8.04 -1.25 5.64
C GLY A 37 -7.48 -2.65 5.33
N TRP A 38 -6.16 -2.76 5.18
CA TRP A 38 -5.44 -3.98 4.79
C TRP A 38 -5.82 -4.49 3.39
N GLY A 39 -6.03 -3.59 2.44
CA GLY A 39 -6.39 -3.90 1.06
C GLY A 39 -7.87 -4.21 0.85
N GLU A 40 -8.72 -3.96 1.85
CA GLU A 40 -10.15 -4.30 1.78
C GLU A 40 -11.03 -3.24 1.13
N SER A 41 -10.56 -1.99 1.06
CA SER A 41 -11.31 -0.88 0.45
C SER A 41 -11.63 -1.15 -1.04
N THR A 42 -12.80 -0.69 -1.49
CA THR A 42 -13.21 -0.74 -2.91
C THR A 42 -12.20 -0.02 -3.80
N LEU A 43 -11.68 1.13 -3.37
CA LEU A 43 -10.66 1.90 -4.09
C LEU A 43 -9.37 1.09 -4.34
N ALA A 44 -8.90 0.33 -3.35
CA ALA A 44 -7.73 -0.52 -3.53
C ALA A 44 -8.02 -1.70 -4.46
N LYS A 45 -9.16 -2.39 -4.26
CA LYS A 45 -9.52 -3.62 -5.01
C LYS A 45 -9.85 -3.37 -6.47
N GLU A 46 -10.60 -2.33 -6.75
CA GLU A 46 -11.20 -2.10 -8.08
C GLU A 46 -10.43 -1.04 -8.88
N HIS A 47 -9.67 -0.18 -8.20
CA HIS A 47 -9.02 0.98 -8.84
C HIS A 47 -7.52 1.09 -8.55
N ASN A 48 -6.93 0.15 -7.82
CA ASN A 48 -5.52 0.22 -7.40
C ASN A 48 -5.16 1.53 -6.69
N ASN A 49 -6.12 2.14 -6.01
CA ASN A 49 -5.93 3.40 -5.29
C ASN A 49 -5.72 3.11 -3.80
N PHE A 50 -4.45 3.02 -3.41
CA PHE A 50 -4.03 2.62 -2.06
C PHE A 50 -3.98 3.77 -1.05
N PHE A 51 -4.23 5.00 -1.50
CA PHE A 51 -4.07 6.21 -0.69
C PHE A 51 -5.27 7.15 -0.79
N GLY A 52 -6.38 6.69 -1.37
CA GLY A 52 -7.61 7.49 -1.50
C GLY A 52 -7.44 8.76 -2.34
N ILE A 53 -6.48 8.77 -3.29
CA ILE A 53 -6.17 9.97 -4.08
C ILE A 53 -7.35 10.32 -4.99
N THR A 54 -7.78 11.58 -4.94
CA THR A 54 -8.80 12.15 -5.83
C THR A 54 -8.17 12.68 -7.12
N ALA A 55 -8.95 12.69 -8.22
CA ALA A 55 -8.53 13.30 -9.49
C ALA A 55 -8.57 14.83 -9.45
#